data_AF-A0A7K2PDK5-F1
#
_entry.id   AF-A0A7K2PDK5-F1
#
_cell.length_a   1.000
_cell.length_b   1.000
_cell.length_c   1.000
_cell.angle_alpha   90.00
_cell.angle_beta   90.00
_cell.angle_gamma   90.00
#
_symmetry.space_group_name_H-M   'P 1'
#
loop_
_entity.id
_entity.type
_entity.pdbx_description
1 polymer ?
#
loop_
_entity_poly.entity_id
_entity_poly.type
_entity_poly.pdbx_seq_one_letter_code
_entity_poly.pdbx_strand_id
1 'polypeptide(L)'
;MLRTPSGDRRRLADNVAHTPGDWLHLPALCLMKAEEREANVGSALLALPGLHIDPYGQTAAVTVGGMVRDGWGGADTCHALYVATPHLDSGGMSIILTGREDLYPPGFLTVDIDAPGMLGSH
;
A
#
# COMPACT_ATOMS: atom_id res chain seq x y z
N MET A 1 5.58 12.03 -10.20
CA MET A 1 5.84 11.27 -11.44
C MET A 1 6.27 9.87 -11.01
N LEU A 2 5.31 8.99 -10.69
CA LEU A 2 5.61 7.60 -10.36
C LEU A 2 5.90 6.93 -11.70
N ARG A 3 7.16 6.59 -11.96
CA ARG A 3 7.56 5.86 -13.17
C ARG A 3 7.07 4.40 -13.05
N THR A 4 6.87 3.76 -14.21
CA THR A 4 6.80 2.30 -14.42
C THR A 4 7.48 1.51 -13.32
N PRO A 5 6.92 0.38 -12.83
CA PRO A 5 7.48 -0.34 -11.69
C PRO A 5 8.98 -0.58 -11.91
N SER A 6 9.79 0.09 -11.09
CA SER A 6 11.23 -0.06 -11.05
C SER A 6 11.55 -1.54 -10.75
N GLY A 7 12.72 -2.02 -11.19
CA GLY A 7 13.17 -3.39 -10.86
C GLY A 7 13.15 -3.68 -9.36
N ASP A 8 13.18 -2.63 -8.56
CA ASP A 8 13.15 -2.62 -7.09
C ASP A 8 11.79 -3.07 -6.53
N ARG A 9 10.65 -2.61 -7.09
CA ARG A 9 9.32 -3.07 -6.63
C ARG A 9 9.10 -4.55 -6.88
N ARG A 10 9.61 -5.04 -8.01
CA ARG A 10 9.50 -6.45 -8.38
C ARG A 10 10.37 -7.32 -7.48
N ARG A 11 11.60 -6.87 -7.18
CA ARG A 11 12.48 -7.53 -6.21
C ARG A 11 11.88 -7.58 -4.81
N LEU A 12 11.25 -6.50 -4.35
CA LEU A 12 10.58 -6.49 -3.07
C LEU A 12 9.42 -7.49 -3.03
N ALA A 13 8.59 -7.51 -4.06
CA ALA A 13 7.48 -8.46 -4.21
C ALA A 13 7.98 -9.91 -4.23
N ASP A 14 9.05 -10.18 -4.99
CA ASP A 14 9.70 -11.49 -5.02
C ASP A 14 10.24 -11.89 -3.64
N ASN A 15 10.90 -10.98 -2.89
CA ASN A 15 11.42 -11.26 -1.55
C ASN A 15 10.29 -11.63 -0.56
N VAL A 16 9.18 -10.90 -0.61
CA VAL A 16 8.01 -11.18 0.24
C VAL A 16 7.35 -12.51 -0.14
N ALA A 17 7.22 -12.79 -1.44
CA ALA A 17 6.65 -14.06 -1.93
C ALA A 17 7.43 -15.31 -1.45
N HIS A 18 8.72 -15.17 -1.12
CA HIS A 18 9.55 -16.26 -0.60
C HIS A 18 9.61 -16.32 0.93
N THR A 19 8.93 -15.40 1.64
CA THR A 19 8.82 -15.40 3.10
C THR A 19 7.47 -15.99 3.52
N PRO A 20 7.43 -17.18 4.15
CA PRO A 20 6.16 -17.82 4.50
C PRO A 20 5.33 -16.96 5.46
N GLY A 21 4.14 -16.54 5.03
CA GLY A 21 3.17 -15.81 5.84
C GLY A 21 3.16 -14.29 5.64
N ASP A 22 4.11 -13.73 4.88
CA ASP A 22 4.17 -12.29 4.59
C ASP A 22 3.52 -11.95 3.24
N TRP A 23 2.78 -10.84 3.21
CA TRP A 23 2.14 -10.29 2.02
C TRP A 23 2.41 -8.79 1.91
N LEU A 24 2.63 -8.31 0.68
CA LEU A 24 2.57 -6.88 0.38
C LEU A 24 1.09 -6.49 0.23
N HIS A 25 0.59 -5.77 1.23
CA HIS A 25 -0.77 -5.26 1.25
C HIS A 25 -0.91 -4.04 0.33
N LEU A 26 -1.85 -4.11 -0.62
CA LEU A 26 -2.20 -3.02 -1.52
C LEU A 26 -3.69 -2.66 -1.34
N PRO A 27 -3.99 -1.50 -0.71
CA PRO A 27 -5.35 -1.02 -0.58
C PRO A 27 -6.00 -0.80 -1.95
N ALA A 28 -7.21 -1.33 -2.15
CA ALA A 28 -7.91 -1.24 -3.44
C ALA A 28 -8.10 0.20 -3.95
N LEU A 29 -8.22 1.18 -3.06
CA LEU A 29 -8.33 2.60 -3.45
C LEU A 29 -6.99 3.19 -3.92
N CYS A 30 -5.87 2.71 -3.40
CA CYS A 30 -4.54 3.05 -3.92
C CYS A 30 -4.34 2.47 -5.32
N LEU A 31 -4.73 1.21 -5.53
CA LEU A 31 -4.70 0.56 -6.84
C LEU A 31 -5.57 1.31 -7.87
N MET A 32 -6.81 1.66 -7.48
CA MET A 32 -7.71 2.45 -8.32
C MET A 32 -7.11 3.82 -8.67
N LYS A 33 -6.52 4.53 -7.69
CA LYS A 33 -5.86 5.83 -7.92
C LYS A 33 -4.61 5.72 -8.78
N ALA A 34 -3.88 4.61 -8.71
CA ALA A 34 -2.76 4.36 -9.60
C ALA A 34 -3.25 4.20 -11.04
N GLU A 35 -4.26 3.38 -11.27
CA GLU A 35 -4.86 3.15 -12.58
C GLU A 35 -5.48 4.42 -13.19
N GLU A 36 -6.14 5.24 -12.37
CA GLU A 36 -6.65 6.56 -12.78
C GLU A 36 -5.54 7.47 -13.34
N ARG A 37 -4.32 7.35 -12.82
CA ARG A 37 -3.17 8.21 -13.18
C ARG A 37 -2.34 7.64 -14.33
N GLU A 38 -2.23 6.32 -14.42
CA GLU A 38 -1.39 5.63 -15.40
C GLU A 38 -2.11 4.35 -15.87
N ALA A 39 -2.44 4.32 -17.17
CA ALA A 39 -3.15 3.20 -17.75
C ALA A 39 -2.33 1.89 -17.66
N ASN A 40 -3.00 0.81 -17.28
CA ASN A 40 -2.48 -0.55 -17.13
C ASN A 40 -1.49 -0.77 -15.97
N VAL A 41 -1.29 0.23 -15.09
CA VAL A 41 -0.42 0.04 -13.91
C VAL A 41 -1.01 -1.02 -12.97
N GLY A 42 -2.33 -1.11 -12.88
CA GLY A 42 -3.02 -2.09 -12.06
C GLY A 42 -2.78 -3.52 -12.55
N SER A 43 -2.82 -3.76 -13.85
CA SER A 43 -2.48 -5.07 -14.42
C SER A 43 -1.02 -5.46 -14.14
N ALA A 44 -0.10 -4.49 -14.21
CA ALA A 44 1.30 -4.73 -13.88
C ALA A 44 1.52 -5.05 -12.40
N LEU A 45 0.81 -4.36 -11.49
CA LEU A 45 0.87 -4.62 -10.05
C LEU A 45 0.25 -5.98 -9.69
N LEU A 46 -0.91 -6.32 -10.25
CA LEU A 46 -1.58 -7.59 -10.01
C LEU A 46 -0.79 -8.82 -10.50
N ALA A 47 0.20 -8.61 -11.38
CA ALA A 47 1.11 -9.66 -11.83
C ALA A 47 2.30 -9.88 -10.88
N LEU A 48 2.47 -9.05 -9.84
CA LEU A 48 3.55 -9.20 -8.86
C LEU A 48 3.22 -10.33 -7.86
N PRO A 49 4.14 -11.27 -7.63
CA PRO A 49 3.95 -12.32 -6.63
C PRO A 49 3.98 -11.72 -5.21
N GLY A 50 3.32 -12.36 -4.25
CA GLY A 50 3.32 -11.90 -2.86
C GLY A 50 2.51 -10.62 -2.61
N LEU A 51 1.79 -10.10 -3.61
CA LEU A 51 0.86 -8.99 -3.45
C LEU A 51 -0.52 -9.48 -2.99
N HIS A 52 -1.06 -8.85 -1.96
CA HIS A 52 -2.43 -9.04 -1.50
C HIS A 52 -3.21 -7.74 -1.69
N ILE A 53 -4.38 -7.80 -2.33
CA ILE A 53 -5.26 -6.64 -2.47
C ILE A 53 -6.20 -6.58 -1.27
N ASP A 54 -6.11 -5.53 -0.48
CA ASP A 54 -7.05 -5.29 0.60
C ASP A 54 -8.35 -4.71 0.04
N PRO A 55 -9.49 -5.42 0.17
CA PRO A 55 -10.74 -5.03 -0.44
C PRO A 55 -11.36 -3.81 0.25
N TYR A 56 -12.00 -2.94 -0.53
CA TYR A 56 -12.76 -1.81 0.01
C TYR A 56 -14.20 -2.23 0.34
N GLY A 57 -14.35 -2.91 1.49
CA GLY A 57 -15.63 -3.44 1.98
C GLY A 57 -16.49 -2.42 2.75
N GLN A 58 -17.60 -2.89 3.32
CA GLN A 58 -18.57 -2.05 4.03
C GLN A 58 -17.94 -1.33 5.25
N THR A 59 -17.16 -2.05 6.06
CA THR A 59 -16.47 -1.49 7.23
C THR A 59 -15.44 -0.44 6.82
N ALA A 60 -14.61 -0.75 5.82
CA ALA A 60 -13.65 0.18 5.26
C ALA A 60 -14.34 1.46 4.74
N ALA A 61 -15.49 1.32 4.07
CA ALA A 61 -16.23 2.45 3.53
C ALA A 61 -16.68 3.45 4.61
N VAL A 62 -17.24 2.96 5.72
CA VAL A 62 -17.69 3.82 6.82
C VAL A 62 -16.51 4.48 7.53
N THR A 63 -15.46 3.71 7.83
CA THR A 63 -14.29 4.21 8.56
C THR A 63 -13.49 5.22 7.72
N VAL A 64 -13.15 4.87 6.49
CA VAL A 64 -12.41 5.75 5.57
C VAL A 64 -13.20 7.02 5.28
N GLY A 65 -14.52 6.93 5.09
CA GLY A 65 -15.37 8.12 4.92
C GLY A 65 -15.35 9.05 6.13
N GLY A 66 -15.28 8.48 7.34
CA GLY A 66 -15.06 9.25 8.57
C GLY A 66 -13.72 9.97 8.58
N MET A 67 -12.64 9.25 8.29
CA MET A 67 -11.28 9.82 8.26
C MET A 67 -11.15 10.96 7.24
N VAL A 68 -11.71 10.79 6.04
CA VAL A 68 -11.72 11.84 5.01
C VAL A 68 -12.46 13.08 5.51
N ARG A 69 -13.66 12.92 6.08
CA ARG A 69 -14.44 14.03 6.64
C ARG A 69 -13.68 14.75 7.77
N ASP A 70 -12.93 14.00 8.56
CA ASP A 70 -12.18 14.51 9.69
C ASP A 70 -10.81 15.11 9.28
N GLY A 71 -10.51 15.16 7.96
CA GLY A 71 -9.37 15.87 7.40
C GLY A 71 -8.07 15.07 7.31
N TRP A 72 -8.13 13.74 7.38
CA TRP A 72 -6.93 12.87 7.40
C TRP A 72 -6.27 12.68 6.02
N GLY A 73 -6.88 13.21 4.95
CA GLY A 73 -6.35 13.16 3.59
C GLY A 73 -7.36 12.66 2.57
N GLY A 74 -6.87 12.23 1.41
CA GLY A 74 -7.68 11.62 0.35
C GLY A 74 -8.18 10.23 0.73
N ALA A 75 -9.16 9.72 -0.02
CA ALA A 75 -9.73 8.39 0.22
C ALA A 75 -8.69 7.26 0.06
N ASP A 76 -7.72 7.41 -0.85
CA ASP A 76 -6.58 6.49 -1.02
C ASP A 76 -5.66 6.50 0.20
N THR A 77 -5.25 7.69 0.66
CA THR A 77 -4.45 7.85 1.89
C THR A 77 -5.17 7.25 3.10
N CYS A 78 -6.44 7.58 3.28
CA CYS A 78 -7.24 7.10 4.41
C CYS A 78 -7.45 5.58 4.35
N HIS A 79 -7.58 4.98 3.17
CA HIS A 79 -7.66 3.53 3.04
C HIS A 79 -6.34 2.84 3.34
N ALA A 80 -5.20 3.41 2.92
CA ALA A 80 -3.89 2.92 3.32
C ALA A 80 -3.69 2.97 4.84
N LEU A 81 -4.13 4.05 5.49
CA LEU A 81 -4.12 4.17 6.95
C LEU A 81 -5.00 3.11 7.63
N TYR A 82 -6.22 2.90 7.12
CA TYR A 82 -7.13 1.86 7.62
C TYR A 82 -6.51 0.47 7.57
N VAL A 83 -5.90 0.11 6.44
CA VAL A 83 -5.21 -1.18 6.25
C VAL A 83 -4.00 -1.33 7.17
N ALA A 84 -3.22 -0.25 7.37
CA ALA A 84 -2.02 -0.25 8.20
C ALA A 84 -2.32 -0.30 9.71
N THR A 85 -3.51 0.11 10.14
CA THR A 85 -3.95 -0.03 11.53
C THR A 85 -4.49 -1.44 11.83
N PRO A 86 -4.20 -1.99 13.04
CA PRO A 86 -4.87 -3.21 13.49
C PRO A 86 -6.40 -3.06 13.43
N HIS A 87 -7.07 -3.99 12.79
CA HIS A 87 -8.54 -4.04 12.73
C HIS A 87 -9.01 -5.50 12.69
N LEU A 88 -10.31 -5.74 12.79
CA LEU A 88 -10.88 -7.08 12.98
C LEU A 88 -10.44 -8.10 11.91
N ASP A 89 -10.08 -7.63 10.72
CA ASP A 89 -9.68 -8.45 9.57
C ASP A 89 -8.15 -8.52 9.36
N SER A 90 -7.34 -7.81 10.18
CA SER A 90 -5.88 -7.68 10.03
C SER A 90 -5.17 -7.72 11.39
N GLY A 91 -4.19 -8.62 11.51
CA GLY A 91 -3.36 -8.78 12.71
C GLY A 91 -2.50 -7.56 13.09
N GLY A 92 -2.45 -6.54 12.24
CA GLY A 92 -1.96 -5.21 12.56
C GLY A 92 -0.48 -5.11 12.90
N MET A 93 0.31 -4.75 11.90
CA MET A 93 1.36 -3.72 11.93
C MET A 93 2.07 -3.79 10.58
N SER A 94 1.81 -2.85 9.68
CA SER A 94 2.41 -2.96 8.35
C SER A 94 2.83 -1.58 7.85
N ILE A 95 4.15 -1.39 7.85
CA ILE A 95 4.88 -0.26 7.28
C ILE A 95 4.23 0.18 5.97
N ILE A 96 3.95 1.46 5.83
CA ILE A 96 3.39 2.01 4.59
C ILE A 96 4.55 2.28 3.63
N LEU A 97 4.61 1.54 2.54
CA LEU A 97 5.59 1.76 1.48
C LEU A 97 5.08 2.82 0.52
N THR A 98 5.71 4.00 0.53
CA THR A 98 5.21 5.16 -0.22
C THR A 98 6.31 6.17 -0.51
N GLY A 99 6.32 6.71 -1.73
CA GLY A 99 7.16 7.87 -2.07
C GLY A 99 6.52 9.22 -1.69
N ARG A 100 5.50 9.21 -0.82
CA ARG A 100 4.71 10.39 -0.40
C ARG A 100 4.50 10.39 1.12
N GLU A 101 5.59 10.27 1.86
CA GLU A 101 5.61 10.17 3.32
C GLU A 101 4.90 11.35 4.00
N ASP A 102 4.95 12.53 3.39
CA ASP A 102 4.34 13.79 3.83
C ASP A 102 2.81 13.76 3.93
N LEU A 103 2.16 12.78 3.31
CA LEU A 103 0.71 12.64 3.36
C LEU A 103 0.18 11.91 4.59
N TYR A 104 1.05 11.21 5.32
CA TYR A 104 0.61 10.34 6.40
C TYR A 104 0.81 11.05 7.75
N PRO A 105 -0.20 11.00 8.65
CA PRO A 105 -0.09 11.61 9.96
C PRO A 105 1.05 10.98 10.80
N PRO A 106 1.61 11.73 11.77
CA PRO A 106 2.60 11.20 12.70
C PRO A 106 2.11 9.93 13.40
N GLY A 107 3.01 8.95 13.59
CA GLY A 107 2.70 7.67 14.25
C GLY A 107 2.55 6.48 13.29
N PHE A 108 2.53 6.73 11.98
CA PHE A 108 2.63 5.68 10.95
C PHE A 108 4.07 5.59 10.44
N LEU A 109 4.65 4.40 10.44
CA LEU A 109 5.95 4.16 9.84
C LEU A 109 5.77 4.12 8.31
N THR A 110 6.29 5.15 7.64
CA THR A 110 6.40 5.19 6.18
C THR A 110 7.83 4.89 5.78
N VAL A 111 8.00 4.15 4.69
CA VAL A 111 9.31 3.88 4.10
C VAL A 111 9.20 4.13 2.60
N ASP A 112 10.17 4.86 2.06
CA ASP A 112 10.28 5.02 0.61
C ASP A 112 10.34 3.65 -0.08
N ILE A 113 9.50 3.47 -1.10
CA ILE A 113 9.46 2.25 -1.91
C ILE A 113 10.77 2.01 -2.68
N ASP A 114 11.54 3.06 -2.92
CA ASP A 114 12.85 2.99 -3.58
C ASP A 114 14.01 3.02 -2.55
N ALA A 115 13.75 2.81 -1.25
CA ALA A 115 14.78 2.83 -0.20
C ALA A 115 15.83 1.71 -0.39
N PRO A 116 17.15 2.01 -0.41
CA PRO A 116 18.22 1.06 -0.75
C PRO A 116 18.34 -0.20 0.13
N GLY A 117 17.71 -0.23 1.31
CA GLY A 117 17.79 -1.34 2.26
C GLY A 117 16.65 -2.37 2.15
N MET A 118 15.60 -2.07 1.39
CA MET A 118 14.38 -2.91 1.29
C MET A 118 14.53 -4.10 0.34
N LEU A 119 15.62 -4.15 -0.44
CA LEU A 119 15.76 -5.06 -1.58
C LEU A 119 16.65 -6.28 -1.31
N GLY A 120 17.28 -6.35 -0.14
CA GLY A 120 18.24 -7.41 0.20
C GLY A 120 19.47 -7.37 -0.72
N SER A 121 20.56 -6.75 -0.25
CA SER A 121 21.87 -6.97 -0.88
C SER A 121 22.55 -8.16 -0.19
N HIS A 122 22.46 -9.33 -0.82
CA HIS A 122 23.41 -10.44 -0.69
C HIS A 122 23.51 -11.21 -2.01
#